data_AF-A0A7C3MI58-F1
#
_entry.id   AF-A0A7C3MI58-F1
#
_cell.length_a   1.000
_cell.length_b   1.000
_cell.length_c   1.000
_cell.angle_alpha   90.00
_cell.angle_beta   90.00
_cell.angle_gamma   90.00
#
_symmetry.space_group_name_H-M   'P 1'
#
loop_
_entity.id
_entity.type
_entity.pdbx_description
1 polymer ?
#
loop_
_entity_poly.entity_id
_entity_poly.type
_entity_poly.pdbx_seq_one_letter_code
_entity_poly.pdbx_strand_id
1 'polypeptide(L)'
;MLILAISLFIFPKLGREFIPVMDEGAFDMDFQLLPGVSLDKAMEIAKLVGSKIMEFPELETVVSKTGQTGIAIEARGVDRTGFVGTLKPKSEWKTAKSREELFDKIRDSISEIPGIVFSFSQPIQCRISELMEGTRAPLIVKIFGDDMEILKEKAKEIESIISEVKGSEDIMIESIFYQPYLTVSADREKIARYGLNAKDVLENFELAMGEKVVTRIYEGSRFVNIAIRFPEHLRNSVDSMGEIMLKSPNGYLIPMKEVVKISLVEGPSQISRENGKRRVGIELSVSGRDIGSFVEEAKSLLEERINLPPGYYIEWGGEYEQQKRTMKRLMVITPIVILFIFIMLSLSFNSFKRALLVALILPFSLAGGILAIYISHFYISVPASLGFIATFGIAVLNGIVLVSYIQQLEKEGIPLRDAILKGCEIRLRPVLMTAFTTAFGLIPMLLATGPGSEIQKPLAVVVVGGLLTSTFLTLIVLPTLYDLFFKREKQKNN
;
A
#
# COMPACT_ATOMS: atom_id res chain seq x y z
N MET A 1 15.90 -31.67 -13.82
CA MET A 1 14.53 -31.88 -14.34
C MET A 1 13.49 -31.93 -13.23
N LEU A 2 13.60 -32.82 -12.22
CA LEU A 2 12.63 -32.88 -11.11
C LEU A 2 12.44 -31.54 -10.38
N ILE A 3 13.55 -30.86 -10.03
CA ILE A 3 13.55 -29.54 -9.37
C ILE A 3 12.78 -28.49 -10.20
N LEU A 4 12.93 -28.52 -11.53
CA LEU A 4 12.24 -27.60 -12.43
C LEU A 4 10.73 -27.90 -12.46
N ALA A 5 10.33 -29.17 -12.50
CA ALA A 5 8.93 -29.56 -12.49
C ALA A 5 8.24 -29.19 -11.16
N ILE A 6 8.91 -29.43 -10.03
CA ILE A 6 8.41 -29.03 -8.71
C ILE A 6 8.28 -27.51 -8.62
N SER A 7 9.29 -26.77 -9.09
CA SER A 7 9.24 -25.30 -9.11
C SER A 7 8.09 -24.76 -9.98
N LEU A 8 7.86 -25.32 -11.17
CA LEU A 8 6.74 -24.93 -12.04
C LEU A 8 5.38 -25.19 -11.40
N PHE A 9 5.25 -26.24 -10.59
CA PHE A 9 4.04 -26.54 -9.84
C PHE A 9 3.83 -25.61 -8.63
N ILE A 10 4.91 -25.17 -7.98
CA ILE A 10 4.87 -24.27 -6.82
C ILE A 10 4.67 -22.82 -7.23
N PHE A 11 5.20 -22.40 -8.38
CA PHE A 11 5.14 -21.02 -8.87
C PHE A 11 3.74 -20.38 -8.82
N PRO A 12 2.65 -21.02 -9.29
CA PRO A 12 1.31 -20.43 -9.20
C PRO A 12 0.76 -20.35 -7.77
N LYS A 13 1.34 -21.08 -6.80
CA LYS A 13 0.92 -21.07 -5.38
C LYS A 13 1.67 -20.05 -4.53
N LEU A 14 2.65 -19.35 -5.09
CA LEU A 14 3.38 -18.31 -4.38
C LEU A 14 2.55 -17.03 -4.34
N GLY A 15 2.40 -16.50 -3.13
CA GLY A 15 1.79 -15.20 -2.91
C GLY A 15 2.58 -14.07 -3.59
N ARG A 16 1.90 -12.97 -3.87
CA ARG A 16 2.49 -11.83 -4.58
C ARG A 16 2.24 -10.55 -3.79
N GLU A 17 3.28 -9.73 -3.69
CA GLU A 17 3.20 -8.39 -3.10
C GLU A 17 4.04 -7.40 -3.92
N PHE A 18 3.87 -6.09 -3.73
CA PHE A 18 4.71 -5.10 -4.40
C PHE A 18 6.09 -5.01 -3.75
N ILE A 19 6.12 -4.60 -2.49
CA ILE A 19 7.30 -4.49 -1.64
C ILE A 19 6.91 -5.04 -0.26
N PRO A 20 7.78 -5.83 0.40
CA PRO A 20 7.53 -6.26 1.77
C PRO A 20 7.35 -5.07 2.71
N VAL A 21 6.42 -5.17 3.65
CA VAL A 21 6.19 -4.12 4.65
C VAL A 21 7.45 -3.94 5.51
N MET A 22 8.12 -2.79 5.37
CA MET A 22 9.29 -2.45 6.16
C MET A 22 8.90 -2.13 7.60
N ASP A 23 9.70 -2.54 8.57
CA ASP A 23 9.51 -2.11 9.96
C ASP A 23 10.17 -0.73 10.18
N GLU A 24 9.35 0.29 10.39
CA GLU A 24 9.81 1.67 10.60
C GLU A 24 10.20 1.97 12.06
N GLY A 25 9.96 1.03 13.01
CA GLY A 25 10.13 1.31 14.44
C GLY A 25 9.12 2.34 14.98
N ALA A 26 8.04 2.56 14.24
CA ALA A 26 6.97 3.49 14.57
C ALA A 26 5.64 2.92 14.08
N PHE A 27 4.54 3.43 14.63
CA PHE A 27 3.21 3.13 14.15
C PHE A 27 2.49 4.42 13.74
N ASP A 28 1.61 4.28 12.77
CA ASP A 28 0.61 5.27 12.41
C ASP A 28 -0.76 4.60 12.59
N MET A 29 -1.68 5.27 13.27
CA MET A 29 -3.04 4.76 13.46
C MET A 29 -4.01 5.90 13.20
N ASP A 30 -4.90 5.72 12.24
CA ASP A 30 -6.04 6.62 12.08
C ASP A 30 -7.26 5.98 12.73
N PHE A 31 -8.05 6.80 13.42
CA PHE A 31 -9.42 6.44 13.76
C PHE A 31 -10.40 7.48 13.26
N GLN A 32 -11.59 7.00 12.91
CA GLN A 32 -12.71 7.78 12.45
C GLN A 32 -13.92 7.57 13.37
N LEU A 33 -14.53 8.68 13.72
CA LEU A 33 -15.80 8.79 14.42
C LEU A 33 -16.94 8.92 13.42
N LEU A 34 -18.16 8.80 13.93
CA LEU A 34 -19.33 9.16 13.16
C LEU A 34 -19.29 10.66 12.75
N PRO A 35 -19.67 10.99 11.51
CA PRO A 35 -19.83 12.37 11.08
C PRO A 35 -20.76 13.16 12.00
N GLY A 36 -20.51 14.46 12.12
CA GLY A 36 -21.26 15.35 13.01
C GLY A 36 -20.75 15.44 14.44
N VAL A 37 -19.71 14.68 14.81
CA VAL A 37 -19.07 14.83 16.13
C VAL A 37 -18.45 16.22 16.30
N SER A 38 -18.61 16.81 17.49
CA SER A 38 -17.97 18.09 17.82
C SER A 38 -16.47 17.91 18.07
N LEU A 39 -15.70 18.99 17.89
CA LEU A 39 -14.26 18.95 18.15
C LEU A 39 -13.94 18.59 19.59
N ASP A 40 -14.69 19.14 20.55
CA ASP A 40 -14.50 18.84 21.96
C ASP A 40 -14.72 17.36 22.25
N LYS A 41 -15.77 16.75 21.66
CA LYS A 41 -16.03 15.32 21.85
C LYS A 41 -15.01 14.44 21.14
N ALA A 42 -14.58 14.84 19.94
CA ALA A 42 -13.52 14.16 19.21
C ALA A 42 -12.19 14.17 20.00
N MET A 43 -11.83 15.32 20.60
CA MET A 43 -10.65 15.45 21.47
C MET A 43 -10.77 14.63 22.76
N GLU A 44 -11.97 14.54 23.35
CA GLU A 44 -12.23 13.69 24.52
C GLU A 44 -11.98 12.21 24.18
N ILE A 45 -12.54 11.73 23.06
CA ILE A 45 -12.34 10.35 22.61
C ILE A 45 -10.88 10.11 22.22
N ALA A 46 -10.23 11.05 21.52
CA ALA A 46 -8.81 10.96 21.19
C ALA A 46 -7.93 10.84 22.44
N LYS A 47 -8.25 11.54 23.53
CA LYS A 47 -7.53 11.38 24.81
C LYS A 47 -7.74 10.00 25.41
N LEU A 48 -8.96 9.46 25.38
CA LEU A 48 -9.28 8.13 25.88
C LEU A 48 -8.53 7.03 25.08
N VAL A 49 -8.55 7.13 23.75
CA VAL A 49 -7.80 6.23 22.86
C VAL A 49 -6.31 6.33 23.14
N GLY A 50 -5.79 7.56 23.23
CA GLY A 50 -4.38 7.81 23.55
C GLY A 50 -3.96 7.23 24.90
N SER A 51 -4.81 7.31 25.94
CA SER A 51 -4.52 6.72 27.24
C SER A 51 -4.46 5.19 27.18
N LYS A 52 -5.38 4.54 26.46
CA LYS A 52 -5.38 3.09 26.28
C LYS A 52 -4.15 2.61 25.50
N ILE A 53 -3.76 3.34 24.45
CA ILE A 53 -2.55 3.04 23.69
C ILE A 53 -1.30 3.19 24.58
N MET A 54 -1.24 4.21 25.42
CA MET A 54 -0.09 4.44 26.32
C MET A 54 0.01 3.42 27.47
N GLU A 55 -0.95 2.51 27.66
CA GLU A 55 -0.82 1.39 28.61
C GLU A 55 0.24 0.37 28.18
N PHE A 56 0.55 0.31 26.88
CA PHE A 56 1.53 -0.63 26.35
C PHE A 56 2.97 -0.11 26.55
N PRO A 57 3.81 -0.82 27.33
CA PRO A 57 5.17 -0.37 27.67
C PRO A 57 6.12 -0.35 26.47
N GLU A 58 5.76 -0.98 25.35
CA GLU A 58 6.50 -0.96 24.07
C GLU A 58 6.53 0.43 23.44
N LEU A 59 5.58 1.29 23.77
CA LEU A 59 5.47 2.63 23.21
C LEU A 59 6.31 3.63 24.01
N GLU A 60 7.01 4.50 23.29
CA GLU A 60 7.82 5.56 23.89
C GLU A 60 7.10 6.91 23.83
N THR A 61 6.66 7.31 22.64
CA THR A 61 5.96 8.57 22.42
C THR A 61 4.74 8.31 21.55
N VAL A 62 3.61 8.94 21.90
CA VAL A 62 2.38 8.91 21.11
C VAL A 62 1.86 10.34 20.96
N VAL A 63 1.66 10.77 19.72
CA VAL A 63 1.16 12.09 19.37
C VAL A 63 -0.14 11.94 18.59
N SER A 64 -1.22 12.53 19.08
CA SER A 64 -2.49 12.60 18.36
C SER A 64 -2.64 13.91 17.61
N LYS A 65 -3.36 13.85 16.48
CA LYS A 65 -3.73 14.99 15.64
C LYS A 65 -5.18 14.82 15.17
N THR A 66 -6.09 15.57 15.79
CA THR A 66 -7.51 15.62 15.43
C THR A 66 -7.76 16.73 14.40
N GLY A 67 -8.44 16.41 13.30
CA GLY A 67 -8.70 17.37 12.24
C GLY A 67 -7.45 17.80 11.47
N GLN A 68 -7.44 19.05 11.01
CA GLN A 68 -6.40 19.62 10.13
C GLN A 68 -5.43 20.54 10.89
N THR A 69 -4.17 20.55 10.46
CA THR A 69 -3.07 21.32 11.08
C THR A 69 -2.92 22.75 10.55
N GLY A 70 -3.88 23.25 9.75
CA GLY A 70 -3.86 24.60 9.16
C GLY A 70 -2.93 24.75 7.95
N ILE A 71 -2.18 23.71 7.60
CA ILE A 71 -1.40 23.61 6.36
C ILE A 71 -2.21 22.72 5.40
N ALA A 72 -2.32 23.12 4.13
CA ALA A 72 -3.15 22.46 3.11
C ALA A 72 -2.68 21.06 2.66
N ILE A 73 -1.92 20.36 3.50
CA ILE A 73 -1.31 19.06 3.23
C ILE A 73 -2.22 17.90 3.71
N GLU A 74 -3.15 18.17 4.64
CA GLU A 74 -4.06 17.18 5.22
C GLU A 74 -5.51 17.65 5.08
N ALA A 75 -6.34 16.87 4.38
CA ALA A 75 -7.78 17.12 4.27
C ALA A 75 -8.53 16.21 5.26
N ARG A 76 -8.43 16.52 6.56
CA ARG A 76 -9.11 15.77 7.63
C ARG A 76 -10.26 16.59 8.22
N GLY A 77 -11.42 15.95 8.35
CA GLY A 77 -12.52 16.44 9.17
C GLY A 77 -12.25 16.25 10.67
N VAL A 78 -13.08 16.89 11.50
CA VAL A 78 -13.01 16.81 12.96
C VAL A 78 -13.31 15.39 13.48
N ASP A 79 -14.03 14.61 12.69
CA ASP A 79 -14.34 13.21 12.92
C ASP A 79 -13.15 12.26 12.75
N ARG A 80 -12.01 12.74 12.22
CA ARG A 80 -10.80 11.94 12.05
C ARG A 80 -9.66 12.40 12.96
N THR A 81 -9.01 11.43 13.58
CA THR A 81 -7.81 11.66 14.38
C THR A 81 -6.75 10.63 14.02
N GLY A 82 -5.56 11.12 13.69
CA GLY A 82 -4.39 10.28 13.49
C GLY A 82 -3.48 10.29 14.70
N PHE A 83 -2.93 9.13 15.02
CA PHE A 83 -1.88 8.93 16.00
C PHE A 83 -0.60 8.51 15.30
N VAL A 84 0.50 9.15 15.70
CA VAL A 84 1.84 8.72 15.32
C VAL A 84 2.58 8.43 16.61
N GLY A 85 3.27 7.29 16.69
CA GLY A 85 4.12 7.03 17.82
C GLY A 85 5.32 6.16 17.52
N THR A 86 6.32 6.25 18.38
CA THR A 86 7.59 5.52 18.28
C THR A 86 7.57 4.30 19.18
N LEU A 87 8.10 3.20 18.66
CA LEU A 87 8.25 1.95 19.38
C LEU A 87 9.65 1.86 19.97
N LYS A 88 9.75 1.34 21.19
CA LYS A 88 11.05 1.00 21.79
C LYS A 88 11.74 -0.10 20.98
N PRO A 89 13.07 -0.25 21.12
CA PRO A 89 13.79 -1.37 20.53
C PRO A 89 13.14 -2.72 20.92
N LYS A 90 13.02 -3.64 19.96
CA LYS A 90 12.37 -4.97 20.17
C LYS A 90 12.92 -5.75 21.37
N SER A 91 14.18 -5.52 21.77
CA SER A 91 14.80 -6.13 22.94
C SER A 91 14.16 -5.73 24.27
N GLU A 92 13.43 -4.62 24.32
CA GLU A 92 12.79 -4.09 25.52
C GLU A 92 11.29 -4.44 25.63
N TRP A 93 10.76 -5.14 24.63
CA TRP A 93 9.34 -5.50 24.57
C TRP A 93 9.00 -6.55 25.63
N LYS A 94 7.83 -6.39 26.26
CA LYS A 94 7.39 -7.22 27.39
C LYS A 94 6.06 -7.92 27.11
N THR A 95 5.14 -7.21 26.47
CA THR A 95 3.77 -7.66 26.24
C THR A 95 3.62 -8.40 24.93
N ALA A 96 4.43 -8.10 23.91
CA ALA A 96 4.34 -8.72 22.58
C ALA A 96 5.70 -9.19 22.06
N LYS A 97 5.69 -10.22 21.21
CA LYS A 97 6.89 -10.76 20.54
C LYS A 97 7.08 -10.23 19.13
N SER A 98 5.98 -9.83 18.48
CA SER A 98 5.99 -9.27 17.12
C SER A 98 5.14 -8.01 17.08
N ARG A 99 5.42 -7.16 16.08
CA ARG A 99 4.64 -5.94 15.83
C ARG A 99 3.17 -6.25 15.59
N GLU A 100 2.89 -7.31 14.84
CA GLU A 100 1.54 -7.81 14.59
C GLU A 100 0.84 -8.15 15.91
N GLU A 101 1.50 -8.92 16.79
CA GLU A 101 0.93 -9.26 18.11
C GLU A 101 0.70 -8.02 18.98
N LEU A 102 1.57 -7.01 18.90
CA LEU A 102 1.39 -5.75 19.60
C LEU A 102 0.16 -5.00 19.06
N PHE A 103 0.03 -4.88 17.74
CA PHE A 103 -1.08 -4.19 17.10
C PHE A 103 -2.41 -4.91 17.33
N ASP A 104 -2.42 -6.24 17.35
CA ASP A 104 -3.59 -7.04 17.72
C ASP A 104 -4.04 -6.73 19.16
N LYS A 105 -3.10 -6.65 20.11
CA LYS A 105 -3.43 -6.30 21.50
C LYS A 105 -3.92 -4.86 21.65
N ILE A 106 -3.34 -3.92 20.90
CA ILE A 106 -3.83 -2.55 20.88
C ILE A 106 -5.24 -2.51 20.26
N ARG A 107 -5.46 -3.22 19.15
CA ARG A 107 -6.77 -3.38 18.49
C ARG A 107 -7.82 -3.89 19.47
N ASP A 108 -7.51 -4.93 20.23
CA ASP A 108 -8.42 -5.47 21.26
C ASP A 108 -8.75 -4.43 22.33
N SER A 109 -7.76 -3.64 22.79
CA SER A 109 -7.98 -2.64 23.85
C SER A 109 -8.85 -1.48 23.40
N ILE A 110 -8.71 -1.02 22.15
CA ILE A 110 -9.47 0.12 21.61
C ILE A 110 -10.83 -0.30 21.04
N SER A 111 -11.02 -1.57 20.66
CA SER A 111 -12.30 -2.09 20.14
C SER A 111 -13.45 -1.99 21.14
N GLU A 112 -13.16 -1.83 22.44
CA GLU A 112 -14.18 -1.59 23.47
C GLU A 112 -14.85 -0.21 23.36
N ILE A 113 -14.26 0.73 22.63
CA ILE A 113 -14.79 2.09 22.51
C ILE A 113 -15.89 2.09 21.44
N PRO A 114 -17.14 2.42 21.80
CA PRO A 114 -18.25 2.37 20.85
C PRO A 114 -18.15 3.49 19.81
N GLY A 115 -18.46 3.16 18.55
CA GLY A 115 -18.60 4.13 17.47
C GLY A 115 -17.28 4.65 16.90
N ILE A 116 -16.17 3.95 17.13
CA ILE A 116 -14.90 4.20 16.46
C ILE A 116 -14.62 3.12 15.42
N VAL A 117 -14.07 3.51 14.28
CA VAL A 117 -13.42 2.62 13.31
C VAL A 117 -11.97 3.06 13.21
N PHE A 118 -11.03 2.13 13.12
CA PHE A 118 -9.61 2.46 13.09
C PHE A 118 -8.84 1.53 12.16
N SER A 119 -7.68 2.02 11.74
CA SER A 119 -6.75 1.29 10.87
C SER A 119 -5.31 1.54 11.29
N PHE A 120 -4.51 0.47 11.29
CA PHE A 120 -3.07 0.56 11.55
C PHE A 120 -2.25 0.63 10.26
N SER A 121 -1.19 1.43 10.30
CA SER A 121 -0.19 1.60 9.26
C SER A 121 1.15 2.03 9.88
N GLN A 122 2.03 2.59 9.07
CA GLN A 122 3.29 3.18 9.49
C GLN A 122 3.49 4.55 8.86
N PRO A 123 4.23 5.48 9.51
CA PRO A 123 4.28 6.87 9.05
C PRO A 123 4.74 7.06 7.60
N ILE A 124 5.80 6.38 7.16
CA ILE A 124 6.33 6.49 5.79
C ILE A 124 5.41 5.74 4.82
N GLN A 125 4.99 4.51 5.17
CA GLN A 125 4.06 3.72 4.35
C GLN A 125 2.73 4.44 4.10
N CYS A 126 2.10 4.96 5.15
CA CYS A 126 0.87 5.75 5.12
C CYS A 126 1.05 6.95 4.18
N ARG A 127 2.16 7.68 4.33
CA ARG A 127 2.41 8.88 3.53
C ARG A 127 2.67 8.59 2.06
N ILE A 128 3.38 7.50 1.74
CA ILE A 128 3.58 7.05 0.37
C ILE A 128 2.24 6.65 -0.26
N SER A 129 1.43 5.89 0.47
CA SER A 129 0.10 5.44 0.01
C SER A 129 -0.81 6.64 -0.26
N GLU A 130 -0.82 7.63 0.64
CA GLU A 130 -1.64 8.83 0.52
C GLU A 130 -1.23 9.67 -0.69
N LEU A 131 0.08 9.80 -0.96
CA LEU A 131 0.60 10.57 -2.10
C LEU A 131 0.42 9.85 -3.45
N MET A 132 0.53 8.53 -3.47
CA MET A 132 0.46 7.76 -4.71
C MET A 132 -0.97 7.45 -5.14
N GLU A 133 -1.82 7.07 -4.18
CA GLU A 133 -3.11 6.43 -4.46
C GLU A 133 -4.29 7.19 -3.83
N GLY A 134 -4.01 8.20 -2.99
CA GLY A 134 -5.02 8.99 -2.30
C GLY A 134 -5.73 8.25 -1.17
N THR A 135 -5.13 7.17 -0.66
CA THR A 135 -5.62 6.34 0.46
C THR A 135 -4.52 6.15 1.48
N ARG A 136 -4.89 5.93 2.74
CA ARG A 136 -3.91 5.73 3.82
C ARG A 136 -3.72 4.28 4.20
N ALA A 137 -4.70 3.45 3.86
CA ALA A 137 -4.60 2.01 3.98
C ALA A 137 -3.79 1.42 2.81
N PRO A 138 -3.19 0.24 2.99
CA PRO A 138 -2.46 -0.46 1.92
C PRO A 138 -3.36 -0.80 0.72
N LEU A 139 -4.67 -0.98 0.95
CA LEU A 139 -5.64 -1.35 -0.08
C LEU A 139 -6.89 -0.47 0.02
N ILE A 140 -7.43 -0.08 -1.14
CA ILE A 140 -8.69 0.66 -1.24
C ILE A 140 -9.55 0.07 -2.34
N VAL A 141 -10.83 -0.18 -2.02
CA VAL A 141 -11.87 -0.48 -3.01
C VAL A 141 -12.62 0.79 -3.32
N LYS A 142 -12.58 1.23 -4.57
CA LYS A 142 -13.23 2.46 -5.04
C LYS A 142 -14.48 2.09 -5.80
N ILE A 143 -15.64 2.54 -5.35
CA ILE A 143 -16.89 2.46 -6.12
C ILE A 143 -17.21 3.83 -6.72
N PHE A 144 -17.45 3.86 -8.02
CA PHE A 144 -17.78 5.07 -8.80
C PHE A 144 -19.25 5.09 -9.19
N GLY A 145 -19.84 6.29 -9.23
CA GLY A 145 -21.25 6.49 -9.60
C GLY A 145 -21.72 7.92 -9.32
N ASP A 146 -22.92 8.28 -9.75
CA ASP A 146 -23.43 9.66 -9.64
C ASP A 146 -24.27 9.91 -8.38
N ASP A 147 -25.11 8.94 -7.99
CA ASP A 147 -25.96 9.01 -6.81
C ASP A 147 -25.23 8.53 -5.55
N MET A 148 -25.18 9.40 -4.54
CA MET A 148 -24.51 9.14 -3.27
C MET A 148 -25.24 8.10 -2.42
N GLU A 149 -26.57 8.03 -2.43
CA GLU A 149 -27.29 7.01 -1.64
C GLU A 149 -27.07 5.60 -2.20
N ILE A 150 -27.00 5.46 -3.53
CA ILE A 150 -26.64 4.18 -4.15
C ILE A 150 -25.20 3.79 -3.80
N LEU A 151 -24.27 4.76 -3.87
CA LEU A 151 -22.87 4.51 -3.52
C LEU A 151 -22.71 4.04 -2.06
N LYS A 152 -23.51 4.60 -1.14
CA LYS A 152 -23.57 4.20 0.27
C LYS A 152 -24.00 2.76 0.47
N GLU A 153 -25.13 2.41 -0.14
CA GLU A 153 -25.74 1.09 -0.04
C GLU A 153 -24.74 0.05 -0.54
N LYS A 154 -24.18 0.30 -1.73
CA LYS A 154 -23.18 -0.59 -2.33
C LYS A 154 -21.87 -0.61 -1.57
N ALA A 155 -21.41 0.48 -0.96
CA ALA A 155 -20.22 0.45 -0.11
C ALA A 155 -20.39 -0.45 1.11
N LYS A 156 -21.57 -0.44 1.76
CA LYS A 156 -21.89 -1.34 2.88
C LYS A 156 -22.02 -2.80 2.45
N GLU A 157 -22.63 -3.05 1.29
CA GLU A 157 -22.66 -4.41 0.71
C GLU A 157 -21.25 -4.93 0.43
N ILE A 158 -20.38 -4.10 -0.16
CA ILE A 158 -18.98 -4.43 -0.43
C ILE A 158 -18.22 -4.71 0.87
N GLU A 159 -18.35 -3.85 1.89
CA GLU A 159 -17.76 -4.05 3.22
C GLU A 159 -18.16 -5.40 3.82
N SER A 160 -19.46 -5.72 3.80
CA SER A 160 -19.98 -6.99 4.33
C SER A 160 -19.37 -8.19 3.60
N ILE A 161 -19.27 -8.14 2.27
CA ILE A 161 -18.70 -9.26 1.48
C ILE A 161 -17.20 -9.39 1.71
N ILE A 162 -16.47 -8.28 1.73
CA ILE A 162 -15.01 -8.28 1.95
C ILE A 162 -14.66 -8.76 3.36
N SER A 163 -15.50 -8.47 4.36
CA SER A 163 -15.30 -8.94 5.74
C SER A 163 -15.33 -10.47 5.88
N GLU A 164 -15.96 -11.20 4.96
CA GLU A 164 -15.96 -12.67 4.93
C GLU A 164 -14.64 -13.25 4.39
N VAL A 165 -13.85 -12.43 3.67
CA VAL A 165 -12.61 -12.87 3.04
C VAL A 165 -11.53 -12.99 4.10
N LYS A 166 -10.96 -14.19 4.22
CA LYS A 166 -9.88 -14.45 5.18
C LYS A 166 -8.71 -13.49 4.93
N GLY A 167 -8.28 -12.81 5.99
CA GLY A 167 -7.17 -11.86 5.99
C GLY A 167 -7.60 -10.40 5.83
N SER A 168 -8.90 -10.11 5.74
CA SER A 168 -9.41 -8.73 5.80
C SER A 168 -9.32 -8.20 7.23
N GLU A 169 -8.64 -7.07 7.42
CA GLU A 169 -8.56 -6.34 8.69
C GLU A 169 -8.86 -4.86 8.48
N ASP A 170 -9.26 -4.17 9.54
CA ASP A 170 -9.38 -2.71 9.60
C ASP A 170 -10.19 -2.10 8.43
N ILE A 171 -11.32 -2.73 8.08
CA ILE A 171 -12.18 -2.25 6.99
C ILE A 171 -12.86 -0.95 7.42
N MET A 172 -12.76 0.05 6.56
CA MET A 172 -13.20 1.40 6.85
C MET A 172 -13.79 2.05 5.60
N ILE A 173 -15.11 2.24 5.60
CA ILE A 173 -15.77 3.05 4.57
C ILE A 173 -15.46 4.52 4.86
N GLU A 174 -15.05 5.28 3.84
CA GLU A 174 -14.94 6.74 3.98
C GLU A 174 -16.26 7.34 4.48
N SER A 175 -16.27 7.98 5.65
CA SER A 175 -17.50 8.60 6.16
C SER A 175 -17.89 9.82 5.35
N ILE A 176 -18.85 9.61 4.45
CA ILE A 176 -19.39 10.62 3.52
C ILE A 176 -20.88 10.92 3.78
N PHE A 177 -21.49 10.40 4.84
CA PHE A 177 -22.94 10.54 5.13
C PHE A 177 -23.22 10.99 6.55
N TYR A 178 -24.46 11.43 6.81
CA TYR A 178 -24.99 11.73 8.14
C TYR A 178 -24.35 12.94 8.83
N GLN A 179 -23.76 13.87 8.07
CA GLN A 179 -23.37 15.15 8.65
C GLN A 179 -24.64 15.99 8.87
N PRO A 180 -24.94 16.41 10.11
CA PRO A 180 -26.04 17.31 10.37
C PRO A 180 -25.69 18.72 9.84
N TYR A 181 -26.58 19.26 9.00
CA TYR A 181 -26.52 20.61 8.47
C TYR A 181 -27.68 21.43 9.00
N LEU A 182 -27.37 22.64 9.45
CA LEU A 182 -28.37 23.67 9.64
C LEU A 182 -28.59 24.38 8.29
N THR A 183 -29.66 24.04 7.59
CA THR A 183 -30.01 24.71 6.33
C THR A 183 -30.88 25.93 6.60
N VAL A 184 -30.46 27.06 6.06
CA VAL A 184 -31.07 28.38 6.30
C VAL A 184 -31.59 28.90 4.97
N SER A 185 -32.90 28.79 4.78
CA SER A 185 -33.56 29.13 3.53
C SER A 185 -34.33 30.44 3.67
N ALA A 186 -33.91 31.45 2.93
CA ALA A 186 -34.59 32.74 2.87
C ALA A 186 -35.94 32.62 2.15
N ASP A 187 -37.02 33.02 2.82
CA ASP A 187 -38.35 33.09 2.23
C ASP A 187 -38.50 34.42 1.48
N ARG A 188 -38.33 34.37 0.15
CA ARG A 188 -38.32 35.56 -0.70
C ARG A 188 -39.63 36.34 -0.64
N GLU A 189 -40.77 35.66 -0.48
CA GLU A 189 -42.07 36.33 -0.43
C GLU A 189 -42.22 37.12 0.87
N LYS A 190 -41.83 36.53 2.01
CA LYS A 190 -41.88 37.21 3.30
C LYS A 190 -40.86 38.35 3.39
N ILE A 191 -39.64 38.13 2.88
CA ILE A 191 -38.59 39.15 2.80
C ILE A 191 -39.06 40.38 2.00
N ALA A 192 -39.73 40.16 0.86
CA ALA A 192 -40.24 41.23 0.02
C ALA A 192 -41.30 42.10 0.72
N ARG A 193 -42.15 41.51 1.58
CA ARG A 193 -43.16 42.26 2.36
C ARG A 193 -42.54 43.29 3.29
N TYR A 194 -41.33 43.04 3.77
CA TYR A 194 -40.60 43.92 4.68
C TYR A 194 -39.58 44.83 3.98
N GLY A 195 -39.53 44.79 2.64
CA GLY A 195 -38.58 45.58 1.84
C GLY A 195 -37.12 45.18 2.06
N LEU A 196 -36.86 43.96 2.54
CA LEU A 196 -35.52 43.44 2.81
C LEU A 196 -34.92 42.81 1.54
N ASN A 197 -33.58 42.75 1.46
CA ASN A 197 -32.89 41.93 0.46
C ASN A 197 -32.50 40.58 1.08
N ALA A 198 -32.70 39.48 0.34
CA ALA A 198 -32.28 38.16 0.78
C ALA A 198 -30.77 38.09 1.09
N LYS A 199 -29.95 38.84 0.34
CA LYS A 199 -28.52 38.96 0.61
C LYS A 199 -28.26 39.53 2.01
N ASP A 200 -28.89 40.64 2.34
CA ASP A 200 -28.70 41.32 3.64
C ASP A 200 -29.15 40.42 4.79
N VAL A 201 -30.26 39.68 4.62
CA VAL A 201 -30.76 38.73 5.62
C VAL A 201 -29.74 37.62 5.89
N LEU A 202 -29.20 37.00 4.83
CA LEU A 202 -28.22 35.92 4.95
C LEU A 202 -26.86 36.42 5.46
N GLU A 203 -26.41 37.61 5.06
CA GLU A 203 -25.17 38.20 5.57
C GLU A 203 -25.26 38.57 7.05
N ASN A 204 -26.41 39.10 7.51
CA ASN A 204 -26.65 39.35 8.93
C ASN A 204 -26.69 38.05 9.74
N PHE A 205 -27.28 36.99 9.18
CA PHE A 205 -27.25 35.67 9.81
C PHE A 205 -25.81 35.13 9.92
N GLU A 206 -25.03 35.24 8.83
CA GLU A 206 -23.62 34.84 8.82
C GLU A 206 -22.78 35.62 9.85
N LEU A 207 -22.99 36.94 9.96
CA LEU A 207 -22.34 37.80 10.96
C LEU A 207 -22.73 37.45 12.41
N ALA A 208 -23.99 37.07 12.64
CA ALA A 208 -24.47 36.72 13.97
C ALA A 208 -23.96 35.34 14.42
N MET A 209 -23.98 34.35 13.51
CA MET A 209 -23.65 32.96 13.80
C MET A 209 -22.17 32.63 13.66
N GLY A 210 -21.58 33.05 12.55
CA GLY A 210 -20.23 32.70 12.12
C GLY A 210 -19.17 33.58 12.77
N GLU A 211 -17.93 33.11 12.70
CA GLU A 211 -16.77 33.92 13.08
C GLU A 211 -16.28 34.72 11.85
N LYS A 212 -17.04 35.76 11.48
CA LYS A 212 -16.69 36.59 10.33
C LYS A 212 -15.61 37.58 10.73
N VAL A 213 -14.42 37.42 10.13
CA VAL A 213 -13.30 38.34 10.30
C VAL A 213 -13.67 39.69 9.66
N VAL A 214 -13.79 40.73 10.48
CA VAL A 214 -14.17 42.09 10.04
C VAL A 214 -12.96 42.98 9.77
N THR A 215 -11.85 42.74 10.47
CA THR A 215 -10.59 43.47 10.24
C THR A 215 -9.39 42.69 10.80
N ARG A 216 -8.19 43.20 10.57
CA ARG A 216 -6.94 42.67 11.12
C ARG A 216 -6.18 43.79 11.82
N ILE A 217 -5.68 43.50 13.01
CA ILE A 217 -4.74 44.37 13.72
C ILE A 217 -3.33 43.85 13.46
N TYR A 218 -2.41 44.75 13.17
CA TYR A 218 -0.99 44.45 13.00
C TYR A 218 -0.23 44.85 14.25
N GLU A 219 0.49 43.90 14.84
CA GLU A 219 1.39 44.10 15.98
C GLU A 219 2.80 43.67 15.56
N GLY A 220 3.60 44.65 15.11
CA GLY A 220 4.92 44.41 14.53
C GLY A 220 4.83 43.58 13.25
N SER A 221 5.43 42.37 13.25
CA SER A 221 5.39 41.43 12.13
C SER A 221 4.25 40.40 12.20
N ARG A 222 3.41 40.46 13.24
CA ARG A 222 2.25 39.56 13.41
C ARG A 222 0.96 40.32 13.11
N PHE A 223 -0.05 39.59 12.66
CA PHE A 223 -1.40 40.13 12.57
C PHE A 223 -2.38 39.22 13.32
N VAL A 224 -3.43 39.82 13.87
CA VAL A 224 -4.52 39.13 14.57
C VAL A 224 -5.82 39.50 13.90
N ASN A 225 -6.66 38.51 13.60
CA ASN A 225 -7.99 38.73 13.06
C ASN A 225 -8.91 39.23 14.18
N ILE A 226 -9.67 40.30 13.92
CA ILE A 226 -10.84 40.66 14.74
C ILE A 226 -12.07 40.09 14.04
N ALA A 227 -12.85 39.28 14.77
CA ALA A 227 -14.14 38.78 14.32
C ALA A 227 -15.26 39.30 15.22
N ILE A 228 -16.45 39.45 14.63
CA ILE A 228 -17.68 39.74 15.37
C ILE A 228 -18.52 38.46 15.37
N ARG A 229 -19.11 38.14 16.51
CA ARG A 229 -20.00 36.97 16.70
C ARG A 229 -20.95 37.23 17.86
N PHE A 230 -22.16 36.70 17.80
CA PHE A 230 -23.09 36.80 18.93
C PHE A 230 -22.68 35.88 20.10
N PRO A 231 -23.08 36.24 21.35
CA PRO A 231 -22.96 35.37 22.50
C PRO A 231 -23.58 33.98 22.26
N GLU A 232 -22.97 32.95 22.82
CA GLU A 232 -23.33 31.55 22.55
C GLU A 232 -24.80 31.21 22.85
N HIS A 233 -25.38 31.77 23.92
CA HIS A 233 -26.78 31.51 24.30
C HIS A 233 -27.81 32.00 23.27
N LEU A 234 -27.44 32.90 22.36
CA LEU A 234 -28.30 33.37 21.27
C LEU A 234 -28.16 32.53 19.99
N ARG A 235 -27.24 31.56 19.97
CA ARG A 235 -26.90 30.75 18.79
C ARG A 235 -26.74 29.26 19.10
N ASN A 236 -27.22 28.81 20.25
CA ASN A 236 -27.12 27.42 20.70
C ASN A 236 -28.30 26.55 20.25
N SER A 237 -29.39 27.14 19.75
CA SER A 237 -30.58 26.43 19.32
C SER A 237 -31.22 27.10 18.10
N VAL A 238 -31.98 26.33 17.31
CA VAL A 238 -32.75 26.83 16.17
C VAL A 238 -33.71 27.96 16.59
N ASP A 239 -34.33 27.81 17.76
CA ASP A 239 -35.26 28.79 18.30
C ASP A 239 -34.54 30.10 18.65
N SER A 240 -33.43 30.02 19.38
CA SER A 240 -32.60 31.20 19.72
C SER A 240 -32.15 31.95 18.47
N MET A 241 -31.76 31.22 17.42
CA MET A 241 -31.35 31.80 16.14
C MET A 241 -32.53 32.50 15.42
N GLY A 242 -33.73 31.95 15.52
CA GLY A 242 -34.95 32.51 14.94
C GLY A 242 -35.44 33.80 15.59
N GLU A 243 -35.12 34.01 16.87
CA GLU A 243 -35.47 35.23 17.62
C GLU A 243 -34.55 36.43 17.34
N ILE A 244 -33.49 36.24 16.55
CA ILE A 244 -32.56 37.32 16.21
C ILE A 244 -33.29 38.39 15.40
N MET A 245 -33.22 39.64 15.87
CA MET A 245 -33.92 40.76 15.27
C MET A 245 -33.14 41.35 14.10
N LEU A 246 -33.79 41.44 12.95
CA LEU A 246 -33.32 42.12 11.76
C LEU A 246 -33.98 43.49 11.64
N LYS A 247 -33.20 44.50 11.26
CA LYS A 247 -33.70 45.85 11.02
C LYS A 247 -34.07 46.03 9.55
N SER A 248 -35.34 46.29 9.27
CA SER A 248 -35.82 46.68 7.94
C SER A 248 -35.29 48.08 7.56
N PRO A 249 -35.11 48.39 6.26
CA PRO A 249 -34.84 49.76 5.79
C PRO A 249 -35.85 50.80 6.33
N ASN A 250 -37.08 50.36 6.60
CA ASN A 250 -38.15 51.20 7.14
C ASN A 250 -38.11 51.34 8.67
N GLY A 251 -37.12 50.76 9.36
CA GLY A 251 -36.90 50.89 10.80
C GLY A 251 -37.56 49.84 11.68
N TYR A 252 -38.40 48.95 11.12
CA TYR A 252 -39.03 47.85 11.86
C TYR A 252 -38.00 46.79 12.27
N LEU A 253 -38.18 46.22 13.46
CA LEU A 253 -37.45 45.05 13.94
C LEU A 253 -38.26 43.80 13.66
N ILE A 254 -37.67 42.85 12.95
CA ILE A 254 -38.33 41.64 12.47
C ILE A 254 -37.54 40.43 12.96
N PRO A 255 -38.14 39.51 13.72
CA PRO A 255 -37.49 38.25 14.08
C PRO A 255 -37.11 37.46 12.84
N MET A 256 -35.93 36.85 12.85
CA MET A 256 -35.40 36.13 11.69
C MET A 256 -36.29 34.96 11.25
N LYS A 257 -36.98 34.28 12.18
CA LYS A 257 -37.95 33.21 11.89
C LYS A 257 -39.10 33.64 10.97
N GLU A 258 -39.42 34.94 10.91
CA GLU A 258 -40.47 35.46 10.03
C GLU A 258 -40.02 35.51 8.57
N VAL A 259 -38.72 35.54 8.30
CA VAL A 259 -38.17 35.73 6.94
C VAL A 259 -37.27 34.59 6.48
N VAL A 260 -36.92 33.67 7.38
CA VAL A 260 -36.02 32.56 7.13
C VAL A 260 -36.58 31.28 7.73
N LYS A 261 -36.52 30.19 6.97
CA LYS A 261 -36.76 28.83 7.45
C LYS A 261 -35.44 28.18 7.81
N ILE A 262 -35.27 27.85 9.08
CA ILE A 262 -34.12 27.12 9.60
C ILE A 262 -34.54 25.66 9.78
N SER A 263 -33.84 24.73 9.14
CA SER A 263 -34.14 23.29 9.23
C SER A 263 -32.86 22.49 9.42
N LEU A 264 -32.89 21.54 10.35
CA LEU A 264 -31.84 20.54 10.49
C LEU A 264 -32.07 19.46 9.42
N VAL A 265 -31.07 19.25 8.57
CA VAL A 265 -31.09 18.22 7.52
C VAL A 265 -29.78 17.44 7.58
N GLU A 266 -29.81 16.18 7.16
CA GLU A 266 -28.59 15.40 6.99
C GLU A 266 -28.07 15.55 5.56
N GLY A 267 -26.75 15.60 5.42
CA GLY A 267 -26.09 15.72 4.13
C GLY A 267 -24.73 15.04 4.13
N PRO A 268 -24.03 15.07 2.98
CA PRO A 268 -22.72 14.47 2.86
C PRO A 268 -21.65 15.33 3.55
N SER A 269 -20.85 14.74 4.45
CA SER A 269 -19.70 15.40 5.09
C SER A 269 -18.60 15.76 4.09
N GLN A 270 -18.44 14.94 3.05
CA GLN A 270 -17.41 15.07 2.03
C GLN A 270 -17.91 14.49 0.70
N ILE A 271 -17.47 15.09 -0.42
CA ILE A 271 -17.71 14.55 -1.76
C ILE A 271 -16.37 14.27 -2.44
N SER A 272 -15.92 13.03 -2.35
CA SER A 272 -14.69 12.57 -2.98
C SER A 272 -14.89 12.38 -4.49
N ARG A 273 -13.93 12.86 -5.28
CA ARG A 273 -13.93 12.71 -6.74
C ARG A 273 -12.57 12.31 -7.25
N GLU A 274 -12.58 11.46 -8.27
CA GLU A 274 -11.38 11.06 -8.99
C GLU A 274 -11.69 11.14 -10.50
N ASN A 275 -10.83 11.84 -11.25
CA ASN A 275 -11.03 12.13 -12.67
C ASN A 275 -12.41 12.73 -13.01
N GLY A 276 -12.95 13.57 -12.12
CA GLY A 276 -14.23 14.25 -12.29
C GLY A 276 -15.47 13.42 -11.93
N LYS A 277 -15.33 12.13 -11.62
CA LYS A 277 -16.44 11.26 -11.16
C LYS A 277 -16.48 11.16 -9.65
N ARG A 278 -17.68 11.08 -9.07
CA ARG A 278 -17.85 10.83 -7.63
C ARG A 278 -17.49 9.38 -7.31
N ARG A 279 -16.89 9.19 -6.14
CA ARG A 279 -16.46 7.87 -5.69
C ARG A 279 -16.50 7.73 -4.17
N VAL A 280 -16.67 6.51 -3.70
CA VAL A 280 -16.55 6.15 -2.28
C VAL A 280 -15.41 5.17 -2.14
N GLY A 281 -14.51 5.46 -1.21
CA GLY A 281 -13.40 4.58 -0.85
C GLY A 281 -13.78 3.68 0.30
N ILE A 282 -13.39 2.41 0.21
CA ILE A 282 -13.45 1.43 1.28
C ILE A 282 -12.01 1.01 1.52
N GLU A 283 -11.41 1.58 2.56
CA GLU A 283 -10.03 1.34 2.96
C GLU A 283 -9.97 0.03 3.77
N LEU A 284 -8.91 -0.76 3.58
CA LEU A 284 -8.71 -1.97 4.36
C LEU A 284 -7.24 -2.38 4.40
N SER A 285 -6.90 -3.14 5.42
CA SER A 285 -5.61 -3.79 5.58
C SER A 285 -5.73 -5.29 5.29
N VAL A 286 -4.65 -5.90 4.79
CA VAL A 286 -4.57 -7.34 4.56
C VAL A 286 -3.51 -7.92 5.49
N SER A 287 -3.91 -8.91 6.29
CA SER A 287 -3.05 -9.55 7.28
C SER A 287 -3.06 -11.07 7.11
N GLY A 288 -1.93 -11.71 7.44
CA GLY A 288 -1.77 -13.17 7.40
C GLY A 288 -1.80 -13.82 6.01
N ARG A 289 -1.80 -13.04 4.91
CA ARG A 289 -1.74 -13.51 3.52
C ARG A 289 -1.25 -12.40 2.57
N ASP A 290 -1.03 -12.75 1.30
CA ASP A 290 -0.60 -11.79 0.28
C ASP A 290 -1.76 -10.98 -0.34
N ILE A 291 -1.47 -9.73 -0.70
CA ILE A 291 -2.44 -8.77 -1.29
C ILE A 291 -2.97 -9.27 -2.63
N GLY A 292 -2.12 -9.86 -3.48
CA GLY A 292 -2.51 -10.29 -4.82
C GLY A 292 -3.62 -11.35 -4.79
N SER A 293 -3.40 -12.43 -4.05
CA SER A 293 -4.36 -13.53 -3.90
C SER A 293 -5.62 -13.09 -3.15
N PHE A 294 -5.49 -12.18 -2.17
CA PHE A 294 -6.65 -11.60 -1.47
C PHE A 294 -7.55 -10.84 -2.45
N VAL A 295 -6.99 -9.94 -3.27
CA VAL A 295 -7.77 -9.15 -4.22
C VAL A 295 -8.39 -10.03 -5.31
N GLU A 296 -7.71 -11.07 -5.78
CA GLU A 296 -8.28 -12.01 -6.75
C GLU A 296 -9.52 -12.75 -6.19
N GLU A 297 -9.44 -13.23 -4.94
CA GLU A 297 -10.56 -13.89 -4.25
C GLU A 297 -11.72 -12.91 -3.99
N ALA A 298 -11.42 -11.75 -3.40
CA ALA A 298 -12.42 -10.73 -3.09
C ALA A 298 -13.10 -10.22 -4.37
N LYS A 299 -12.35 -9.98 -5.44
CA LYS A 299 -12.91 -9.56 -6.72
C LYS A 299 -13.87 -10.60 -7.29
N SER A 300 -13.52 -11.89 -7.23
CA SER A 300 -14.42 -12.96 -7.70
C SER A 300 -15.72 -13.01 -6.90
N LEU A 301 -15.66 -12.80 -5.58
CA LEU A 301 -16.84 -12.76 -4.72
C LEU A 301 -17.73 -11.54 -4.98
N LEU A 302 -17.12 -10.36 -5.20
CA LEU A 302 -17.86 -9.15 -5.54
C LEU A 302 -18.55 -9.27 -6.91
N GLU A 303 -17.87 -9.85 -7.91
CA GLU A 303 -18.46 -10.08 -9.24
C GLU A 303 -19.64 -11.08 -9.21
N GLU A 304 -19.64 -12.03 -8.27
CA GLU A 304 -20.73 -13.00 -8.11
C GLU A 304 -21.92 -12.43 -7.33
N ARG A 305 -21.66 -11.65 -6.27
CA ARG A 305 -22.68 -11.28 -5.28
C ARG A 305 -23.24 -9.86 -5.42
N ILE A 306 -22.52 -8.94 -6.08
CA ILE A 306 -22.96 -7.56 -6.24
C ILE A 306 -23.50 -7.32 -7.63
N ASN A 307 -24.70 -6.75 -7.68
CA ASN A 307 -25.26 -6.19 -8.90
C ASN A 307 -25.13 -4.66 -8.88
N LEU A 308 -24.32 -4.11 -9.80
CA LEU A 308 -24.11 -2.67 -9.93
C LEU A 308 -25.09 -2.08 -10.97
N PRO A 309 -25.75 -0.95 -10.67
CA PRO A 309 -26.54 -0.24 -11.66
C PRO A 309 -25.69 0.25 -12.85
N PRO A 310 -26.28 0.51 -14.02
CA PRO A 310 -25.57 1.05 -15.17
C PRO A 310 -24.83 2.35 -14.82
N GLY A 311 -23.55 2.44 -15.23
CA GLY A 311 -22.69 3.59 -14.94
C GLY A 311 -21.89 3.48 -13.64
N TYR A 312 -22.17 2.47 -12.81
CA TYR A 312 -21.42 2.17 -11.60
C TYR A 312 -20.35 1.10 -11.88
N TYR A 313 -19.18 1.26 -11.28
CA TYR A 313 -18.09 0.31 -11.43
C TYR A 313 -17.16 0.35 -10.21
N ILE A 314 -16.48 -0.76 -9.97
CA ILE A 314 -15.54 -0.93 -8.87
C ILE A 314 -14.11 -0.98 -9.43
N GLU A 315 -13.20 -0.25 -8.80
CA GLU A 315 -11.76 -0.33 -9.05
C GLU A 315 -11.02 -0.61 -7.75
N TRP A 316 -9.91 -1.34 -7.87
CA TRP A 316 -9.02 -1.65 -6.77
C TRP A 316 -7.78 -0.77 -6.89
N GLY A 317 -7.52 0.04 -5.88
CA GLY A 317 -6.35 0.93 -5.79
C GLY A 317 -5.42 0.54 -4.65
N GLY A 318 -4.49 1.43 -4.31
CA GLY A 318 -3.51 1.17 -3.26
C GLY A 318 -2.31 0.37 -3.79
N GLU A 319 -1.66 -0.39 -2.91
CA GLU A 319 -0.47 -1.18 -3.27
C GLU A 319 -0.75 -2.21 -4.38
N TYR A 320 -2.00 -2.67 -4.53
CA TYR A 320 -2.41 -3.59 -5.59
C TYR A 320 -2.29 -2.99 -7.00
N GLU A 321 -2.66 -1.72 -7.21
CA GLU A 321 -2.51 -1.09 -8.53
C GLU A 321 -1.02 -1.03 -8.90
N GLN A 322 -0.19 -0.60 -7.96
CA GLN A 322 1.25 -0.48 -8.14
C GLN A 322 1.91 -1.84 -8.37
N GLN A 323 1.47 -2.87 -7.65
CA GLN A 323 1.86 -4.26 -7.86
C GLN A 323 1.54 -4.70 -9.30
N LYS A 324 0.29 -4.52 -9.75
CA LYS A 324 -0.16 -4.91 -11.10
C LYS A 324 0.63 -4.19 -12.19
N ARG A 325 0.84 -2.88 -12.04
CA ARG A 325 1.63 -2.06 -12.97
C ARG A 325 3.07 -2.56 -13.06
N THR A 326 3.68 -2.88 -11.92
CA THR A 326 5.07 -3.34 -11.86
C THR A 326 5.22 -4.75 -12.40
N MET A 327 4.32 -5.67 -12.04
CA MET A 327 4.34 -7.05 -12.57
C MET A 327 4.16 -7.07 -14.09
N LYS A 328 3.26 -6.24 -14.64
CA LYS A 328 3.12 -6.08 -16.10
C LYS A 328 4.42 -5.61 -16.75
N ARG A 329 5.14 -4.68 -16.10
CA ARG A 329 6.44 -4.20 -16.58
C ARG A 329 7.52 -5.28 -16.50
N LEU A 330 7.58 -6.05 -15.42
CA LEU A 330 8.53 -7.15 -15.25
C LEU A 330 8.28 -8.29 -16.26
N MET A 331 7.02 -8.58 -16.59
CA MET A 331 6.68 -9.53 -17.66
C MET A 331 7.27 -9.15 -19.02
N VAL A 332 7.50 -7.86 -19.27
CA VAL A 332 8.12 -7.36 -20.50
C VAL A 332 9.64 -7.26 -20.36
N ILE A 333 10.15 -6.75 -19.22
CA ILE A 333 11.58 -6.55 -19.00
C ILE A 333 12.32 -7.90 -18.90
N THR A 334 11.77 -8.89 -18.21
CA THR A 334 12.45 -10.18 -17.99
C THR A 334 12.81 -10.89 -19.30
N PRO A 335 11.90 -11.06 -20.29
CA PRO A 335 12.25 -11.60 -21.61
C PRO A 335 13.31 -10.78 -22.36
N ILE A 336 13.24 -9.44 -22.28
CA ILE A 336 14.21 -8.54 -22.92
C ILE A 336 15.61 -8.75 -22.33
N VAL A 337 15.72 -8.86 -21.00
CA VAL A 337 17.01 -9.13 -20.32
C VAL A 337 17.55 -10.50 -20.70
N ILE A 338 16.71 -11.54 -20.73
CA ILE A 338 17.12 -12.89 -21.16
C ILE A 338 17.62 -12.86 -22.61
N LEU A 339 16.94 -12.11 -23.50
CA LEU A 339 17.38 -11.92 -24.87
C LEU A 339 18.73 -11.22 -24.96
N PHE A 340 18.95 -10.14 -24.20
CA PHE A 340 20.25 -9.45 -24.16
C PHE A 340 21.37 -10.35 -23.63
N ILE A 341 21.11 -11.13 -22.57
CA ILE A 341 22.05 -12.13 -22.06
C ILE A 341 22.38 -13.14 -23.16
N PHE A 342 21.36 -13.64 -23.87
CA PHE A 342 21.55 -14.58 -24.96
C PHE A 342 22.38 -14.00 -26.12
N ILE A 343 22.13 -12.74 -26.51
CA ILE A 343 22.91 -12.04 -27.53
C ILE A 343 24.38 -11.89 -27.07
N MET A 344 24.61 -11.45 -25.84
CA MET A 344 25.96 -11.32 -25.27
C MET A 344 26.70 -12.67 -25.24
N LEU A 345 25.99 -13.75 -24.89
CA LEU A 345 26.53 -15.11 -24.93
C LEU A 345 26.89 -15.55 -26.35
N SER A 346 26.01 -15.29 -27.32
CA SER A 346 26.25 -15.63 -28.74
C SER A 346 27.48 -14.91 -29.28
N LEU A 347 27.67 -13.64 -28.92
CA LEU A 347 28.85 -12.85 -29.28
C LEU A 347 30.11 -13.37 -28.58
N SER A 348 30.03 -13.68 -27.29
CA SER A 348 31.19 -14.16 -26.50
C SER A 348 31.74 -15.49 -27.01
N PHE A 349 30.87 -16.44 -27.36
CA PHE A 349 31.29 -17.74 -27.88
C PHE A 349 31.49 -17.81 -29.40
N ASN A 350 31.05 -16.76 -30.12
CA ASN A 350 30.87 -16.78 -31.58
C ASN A 350 30.12 -18.05 -32.06
N SER A 351 29.14 -18.50 -31.26
CA SER A 351 28.41 -19.77 -31.49
C SER A 351 27.06 -19.78 -30.80
N PHE A 352 26.00 -19.86 -31.60
CA PHE A 352 24.61 -19.92 -31.13
C PHE A 352 24.35 -21.17 -30.26
N LYS A 353 24.93 -22.32 -30.63
CA LYS A 353 24.72 -23.58 -29.90
C LYS A 353 25.30 -23.54 -28.49
N ARG A 354 26.52 -22.97 -28.35
CA ARG A 354 27.17 -22.79 -27.05
C ARG A 354 26.42 -21.77 -26.18
N ALA A 355 25.98 -20.67 -26.78
CA ALA A 355 25.16 -19.68 -26.09
C ALA A 355 23.85 -20.27 -25.56
N LEU A 356 23.15 -21.06 -26.38
CA LEU A 356 21.93 -21.76 -25.96
C LEU A 356 22.18 -22.74 -24.82
N LEU A 357 23.30 -23.47 -24.88
CA LEU A 357 23.67 -24.42 -23.83
C LEU A 357 23.91 -23.74 -22.48
N VAL A 358 24.56 -22.58 -22.47
CA VAL A 358 24.71 -21.77 -21.24
C VAL A 358 23.39 -21.13 -20.82
N ALA A 359 22.57 -20.66 -21.76
CA ALA A 359 21.26 -20.09 -21.46
C ALA A 359 20.28 -21.10 -20.84
N LEU A 360 20.45 -22.41 -21.11
CA LEU A 360 19.68 -23.47 -20.46
C LEU A 360 19.92 -23.55 -18.94
N ILE A 361 20.96 -22.89 -18.39
CA ILE A 361 21.17 -22.79 -16.94
C ILE A 361 20.12 -21.86 -16.29
N LEU A 362 19.62 -20.85 -17.02
CA LEU A 362 18.73 -19.82 -16.49
C LEU A 362 17.41 -20.37 -15.92
N PRO A 363 16.67 -21.28 -16.59
CA PRO A 363 15.48 -21.89 -16.00
C PRO A 363 15.76 -22.67 -14.72
N PHE A 364 16.97 -23.22 -14.57
CA PHE A 364 17.32 -23.97 -13.37
C PHE A 364 17.71 -23.06 -12.20
N SER A 365 18.33 -21.91 -12.45
CA SER A 365 18.58 -20.92 -11.40
C SER A 365 17.27 -20.30 -10.92
N LEU A 366 16.31 -20.05 -11.82
CA LEU A 366 14.93 -19.69 -11.47
C LEU A 366 14.31 -20.72 -10.52
N ALA A 367 14.44 -22.01 -10.84
CA ALA A 367 13.82 -23.06 -10.06
C ALA A 367 14.31 -23.09 -8.60
N GLY A 368 15.60 -22.89 -8.37
CA GLY A 368 16.15 -22.80 -7.01
C GLY A 368 15.73 -21.54 -6.26
N GLY A 369 15.66 -20.39 -6.93
CA GLY A 369 15.17 -19.17 -6.29
C GLY A 369 13.69 -19.27 -5.90
N ILE A 370 12.85 -19.84 -6.77
CA ILE A 370 11.43 -20.08 -6.49
C ILE A 370 11.26 -21.02 -5.28
N LEU A 371 12.03 -22.11 -5.24
CA LEU A 371 12.00 -23.05 -4.11
C LEU A 371 12.47 -22.38 -2.80
N ALA A 372 13.51 -21.56 -2.86
CA ALA A 372 14.01 -20.86 -1.69
C ALA A 372 12.99 -19.86 -1.13
N ILE A 373 12.35 -19.06 -1.99
CA ILE A 373 11.24 -18.18 -1.57
C ILE A 373 10.14 -19.00 -0.88
N TYR A 374 9.72 -20.11 -1.48
CA TYR A 374 8.65 -20.95 -0.95
C TYR A 374 8.98 -21.51 0.44
N ILE A 375 10.20 -22.01 0.63
CA ILE A 375 10.67 -22.57 1.91
C ILE A 375 10.84 -21.47 2.96
N SER A 376 11.26 -20.27 2.55
CA SER A 376 11.43 -19.12 3.43
C SER A 376 10.12 -18.37 3.71
N HIS A 377 8.99 -18.82 3.18
CA HIS A 377 7.67 -18.19 3.34
C HIS A 377 7.63 -16.71 2.90
N PHE A 378 8.48 -16.31 1.95
CA PHE A 378 8.40 -14.99 1.34
C PHE A 378 7.46 -14.99 0.13
N TYR A 379 7.01 -13.80 -0.26
CA TYR A 379 6.21 -13.61 -1.47
C TYR A 379 7.07 -13.20 -2.66
N ILE A 380 6.51 -13.34 -3.86
CA ILE A 380 7.09 -12.76 -5.07
C ILE A 380 6.88 -11.25 -5.01
N SER A 381 7.98 -10.51 -4.97
CA SER A 381 8.02 -9.05 -4.87
C SER A 381 9.04 -8.43 -5.81
N VAL A 382 9.10 -7.09 -5.87
CA VAL A 382 10.11 -6.38 -6.68
C VAL A 382 11.54 -6.70 -6.23
N PRO A 383 11.90 -6.69 -4.93
CA PRO A 383 13.22 -7.10 -4.48
C PRO A 383 13.59 -8.54 -4.84
N ALA A 384 12.64 -9.48 -4.69
CA ALA A 384 12.84 -10.87 -5.10
C ALA A 384 13.13 -10.99 -6.61
N SER A 385 12.41 -10.22 -7.42
CA SER A 385 12.61 -10.16 -8.88
C SER A 385 14.00 -9.67 -9.29
N LEU A 386 14.52 -8.65 -8.59
CA LEU A 386 15.90 -8.21 -8.76
C LEU A 386 16.91 -9.32 -8.38
N GLY A 387 16.56 -10.14 -7.39
CA GLY A 387 17.36 -11.30 -6.99
C GLY A 387 17.49 -12.33 -8.09
N PHE A 388 16.40 -12.62 -8.80
CA PHE A 388 16.43 -13.52 -9.96
C PHE A 388 17.33 -12.97 -11.06
N ILE A 389 17.22 -11.68 -11.38
CA ILE A 389 18.07 -11.03 -12.39
C ILE A 389 19.54 -11.08 -11.99
N ALA A 390 19.87 -10.81 -10.73
CA ALA A 390 21.24 -10.93 -10.23
C ALA A 390 21.77 -12.37 -10.33
N THR A 391 20.93 -13.35 -9.96
CA THR A 391 21.25 -14.77 -10.05
C THR A 391 21.55 -15.19 -11.50
N PHE A 392 20.82 -14.64 -12.47
CA PHE A 392 21.09 -14.92 -13.90
C PHE A 392 22.49 -14.50 -14.30
N GLY A 393 22.92 -13.29 -13.91
CA GLY A 393 24.27 -12.82 -14.21
C GLY A 393 25.35 -13.75 -13.66
N ILE A 394 25.23 -14.17 -12.40
CA ILE A 394 26.23 -15.02 -11.74
C ILE A 394 26.20 -16.45 -12.30
N ALA A 395 25.02 -17.02 -12.51
CA ALA A 395 24.87 -18.36 -13.08
C ALA A 395 25.45 -18.43 -14.50
N VAL A 396 25.20 -17.40 -15.31
CA VAL A 396 25.75 -17.29 -16.67
C VAL A 396 27.27 -17.12 -16.65
N LEU A 397 27.81 -16.30 -15.75
CA LEU A 397 29.27 -16.15 -15.58
C LEU A 397 29.94 -17.51 -15.32
N ASN A 398 29.40 -18.30 -14.39
CA ASN A 398 29.93 -19.62 -14.07
C ASN A 398 29.85 -20.59 -15.27
N GLY A 399 28.75 -20.54 -16.02
CA GLY A 399 28.61 -21.29 -17.27
C GLY A 399 29.62 -20.87 -18.35
N ILE A 400 29.83 -19.56 -18.52
CA ILE A 400 30.80 -19.01 -19.49
C ILE A 400 32.21 -19.50 -19.19
N VAL A 401 32.63 -19.41 -17.93
CA VAL A 401 34.00 -19.76 -17.51
C VAL A 401 34.27 -21.25 -17.73
N LEU A 402 33.30 -22.13 -17.45
CA LEU A 402 33.44 -23.56 -17.67
C LEU A 402 33.48 -23.91 -19.16
N VAL A 403 32.52 -23.42 -19.95
CA VAL A 403 32.44 -23.74 -21.39
C VAL A 403 33.61 -23.15 -22.17
N SER A 404 34.02 -21.92 -21.86
CA SER A 404 35.18 -21.29 -22.51
C SER A 404 36.47 -22.08 -22.29
N TYR A 405 36.63 -22.68 -21.10
CA TYR A 405 37.80 -23.47 -20.79
C TYR A 405 37.79 -24.84 -21.46
N ILE A 406 36.63 -25.51 -21.53
CA ILE A 406 36.46 -26.74 -22.33
C ILE A 406 36.79 -26.44 -23.80
N GLN A 407 36.30 -25.32 -24.34
CA GLN A 407 36.60 -24.89 -25.71
C GLN A 407 38.09 -24.63 -25.93
N GLN A 408 38.79 -24.07 -24.94
CA GLN A 408 40.24 -23.89 -25.02
C GLN A 408 40.97 -25.24 -25.12
N LEU A 409 40.61 -26.20 -24.26
CA LEU A 409 41.20 -27.54 -24.27
C LEU A 409 40.91 -28.30 -25.58
N GLU A 410 39.73 -28.12 -26.17
CA GLU A 410 39.43 -28.63 -27.51
C GLU A 410 40.33 -28.03 -28.59
N LYS A 411 40.60 -26.71 -28.53
CA LYS A 411 41.51 -26.03 -29.47
C LYS A 411 42.96 -26.48 -29.31
N GLU A 412 43.35 -26.90 -28.11
CA GLU A 412 44.65 -27.51 -27.82
C GLU A 412 44.75 -28.98 -28.29
N GLY A 413 43.69 -29.53 -28.91
CA GLY A 413 43.69 -30.85 -29.53
C GLY A 413 43.26 -31.99 -28.60
N ILE A 414 42.80 -31.69 -27.39
CA ILE A 414 42.37 -32.71 -26.42
C ILE A 414 41.02 -33.31 -26.87
N PRO A 415 40.84 -34.64 -26.82
CA PRO A 415 39.56 -35.28 -27.11
C PRO A 415 38.42 -34.72 -26.26
N LEU A 416 37.22 -34.56 -26.84
CA LEU A 416 36.06 -33.90 -26.22
C LEU A 416 35.79 -34.37 -24.78
N ARG A 417 35.78 -35.69 -24.56
CA ARG A 417 35.49 -36.28 -23.24
C ARG A 417 36.57 -35.95 -22.21
N ASP A 418 37.84 -35.98 -22.62
CA ASP A 418 38.97 -35.67 -21.75
C ASP A 418 39.05 -34.16 -21.46
N ALA A 419 38.72 -33.33 -22.46
CA ALA A 419 38.61 -31.87 -22.31
C ALA A 419 37.50 -31.50 -21.31
N ILE A 420 36.36 -32.18 -21.35
CA ILE A 420 35.27 -31.98 -20.38
C ILE A 420 35.71 -32.38 -18.98
N LEU A 421 36.30 -33.57 -18.79
CA LEU A 421 36.73 -34.05 -17.48
C LEU A 421 37.79 -33.13 -16.86
N LYS A 422 38.83 -32.80 -17.62
CA LYS A 422 39.90 -31.90 -17.19
C LYS A 422 39.39 -30.48 -16.95
N GLY A 423 38.45 -30.02 -17.78
CA GLY A 423 37.78 -28.74 -17.61
C GLY A 423 37.00 -28.66 -16.30
N CYS A 424 36.21 -29.68 -15.99
CA CYS A 424 35.49 -29.79 -14.72
C CYS A 424 36.44 -29.87 -13.52
N GLU A 425 37.51 -30.67 -13.59
CA GLU A 425 38.48 -30.81 -12.50
C GLU A 425 39.14 -29.48 -12.13
N ILE A 426 39.60 -28.73 -13.14
CA ILE A 426 40.28 -27.44 -12.93
C ILE A 426 39.29 -26.35 -12.52
N ARG A 427 38.06 -26.36 -13.05
CA ARG A 427 37.05 -25.32 -12.77
C ARG A 427 36.21 -25.57 -11.53
N LEU A 428 36.22 -26.78 -10.97
CA LEU A 428 35.48 -27.12 -9.75
C LEU A 428 35.78 -26.14 -8.62
N ARG A 429 37.08 -25.92 -8.31
CA ARG A 429 37.49 -25.03 -7.21
C ARG A 429 37.10 -23.56 -7.45
N PRO A 430 37.41 -22.93 -8.61
CA PRO A 430 36.97 -21.57 -8.90
C PRO A 430 35.45 -21.37 -8.86
N VAL A 431 34.68 -22.29 -9.46
CA VAL A 431 33.22 -22.17 -9.50
C VAL A 431 32.63 -22.28 -8.09
N LEU A 432 33.07 -23.24 -7.28
CA LEU A 432 32.65 -23.35 -5.88
C LEU A 432 33.09 -22.14 -5.05
N MET A 433 34.29 -21.60 -5.28
CA MET A 433 34.77 -20.40 -4.58
C MET A 433 33.83 -19.23 -4.84
N THR A 434 33.47 -18.94 -6.09
CA THR A 434 32.52 -17.86 -6.41
C THR A 434 31.16 -18.08 -5.75
N ALA A 435 30.61 -19.29 -5.84
CA ALA A 435 29.32 -19.63 -5.26
C ALA A 435 29.32 -19.47 -3.73
N PHE A 436 30.35 -19.98 -3.04
CA PHE A 436 30.47 -19.87 -1.59
C PHE A 436 30.75 -18.43 -1.14
N THR A 437 31.63 -17.70 -1.82
CA THR A 437 31.91 -16.30 -1.48
C THR A 437 30.64 -15.45 -1.61
N THR A 438 29.85 -15.63 -2.67
CA THR A 438 28.58 -14.91 -2.81
C THR A 438 27.55 -15.37 -1.78
N ALA A 439 27.39 -16.69 -1.57
CA ALA A 439 26.44 -17.21 -0.60
C ALA A 439 26.76 -16.69 0.82
N PHE A 440 28.02 -16.82 1.26
CA PHE A 440 28.47 -16.32 2.56
C PHE A 440 28.43 -14.80 2.67
N GLY A 441 28.69 -14.07 1.57
CA GLY A 441 28.55 -12.62 1.53
C GLY A 441 27.11 -12.14 1.73
N LEU A 442 26.11 -12.95 1.38
CA LEU A 442 24.68 -12.65 1.53
C LEU A 442 24.06 -13.19 2.82
N ILE A 443 24.75 -14.08 3.56
CA ILE A 443 24.26 -14.57 4.86
C ILE A 443 23.95 -13.44 5.85
N PRO A 444 24.78 -12.38 5.99
CA PRO A 444 24.44 -11.27 6.89
C PRO A 444 23.11 -10.59 6.53
N MET A 445 22.78 -10.48 5.24
CA MET A 445 21.50 -9.92 4.79
C MET A 445 20.31 -10.84 5.13
N LEU A 446 20.51 -12.16 5.09
CA LEU A 446 19.49 -13.13 5.51
C LEU A 446 19.22 -13.08 7.02
N LEU A 447 20.25 -12.85 7.82
CA LEU A 447 20.19 -12.81 9.29
C LEU A 447 19.87 -11.42 9.86
N ALA A 448 19.85 -10.39 9.03
CA ALA A 448 19.58 -9.02 9.46
C ALA A 448 18.18 -8.91 10.10
N THR A 449 18.07 -8.24 11.25
CA THR A 449 16.80 -8.05 11.96
C THR A 449 16.43 -6.58 12.16
N GLY A 450 17.27 -5.66 11.67
CA GLY A 450 17.05 -4.22 11.77
C GLY A 450 16.08 -3.67 10.71
N PRO A 451 15.70 -2.38 10.82
CA PRO A 451 14.85 -1.70 9.85
C PRO A 451 15.37 -1.86 8.42
N GLY A 452 14.47 -2.19 7.49
CA GLY A 452 14.80 -2.39 6.08
C GLY A 452 15.35 -3.77 5.73
N SER A 453 15.50 -4.67 6.71
CA SER A 453 15.88 -6.08 6.46
C SER A 453 14.86 -6.81 5.58
N GLU A 454 13.60 -6.37 5.63
CA GLU A 454 12.46 -6.95 4.94
C GLU A 454 12.59 -6.82 3.42
N ILE A 455 13.24 -5.75 2.94
CA ILE A 455 13.54 -5.56 1.51
C ILE A 455 14.73 -6.43 1.07
N GLN A 456 15.72 -6.60 1.95
CA GLN A 456 16.98 -7.28 1.62
C GLN A 456 16.86 -8.81 1.66
N LYS A 457 16.07 -9.36 2.58
CA LYS A 457 15.93 -10.82 2.76
C LYS A 457 15.40 -11.53 1.52
N PRO A 458 14.29 -11.12 0.87
CA PRO A 458 13.79 -11.81 -0.32
C PRO A 458 14.79 -11.80 -1.46
N LEU A 459 15.52 -10.68 -1.65
CA LEU A 459 16.61 -10.57 -2.61
C LEU A 459 17.69 -11.62 -2.33
N ALA A 460 18.18 -11.69 -1.10
CA ALA A 460 19.24 -12.61 -0.70
C ALA A 460 18.79 -14.08 -0.76
N VAL A 461 17.56 -14.41 -0.35
CA VAL A 461 16.99 -15.77 -0.39
C VAL A 461 16.99 -16.30 -1.83
N VAL A 462 16.53 -15.48 -2.77
CA VAL A 462 16.51 -15.85 -4.19
C VAL A 462 17.90 -16.11 -4.72
N VAL A 463 18.85 -15.22 -4.42
CA VAL A 463 20.22 -15.34 -4.91
C VAL A 463 20.89 -16.58 -4.34
N VAL A 464 20.80 -16.82 -3.03
CA VAL A 464 21.41 -18.01 -2.40
C VAL A 464 20.77 -19.30 -2.92
N GLY A 465 19.44 -19.38 -2.98
CA GLY A 465 18.73 -20.56 -3.49
C GLY A 465 19.00 -20.84 -4.96
N GLY A 466 19.00 -19.79 -5.78
CA GLY A 466 19.30 -19.86 -7.20
C GLY A 466 20.76 -20.21 -7.47
N LEU A 467 21.71 -19.75 -6.65
CA LEU A 467 23.12 -20.13 -6.74
C LEU A 467 23.38 -21.58 -6.35
N LEU A 468 22.77 -22.06 -5.26
CA LEU A 468 22.93 -23.45 -4.83
C LEU A 468 22.52 -24.43 -5.93
N THR A 469 21.34 -24.22 -6.51
CA THR A 469 20.85 -25.05 -7.62
C THR A 469 21.67 -24.85 -8.89
N SER A 470 21.90 -23.62 -9.34
CA SER A 470 22.64 -23.36 -10.58
C SER A 470 24.09 -23.85 -10.52
N THR A 471 24.76 -23.78 -9.38
CA THR A 471 26.13 -24.27 -9.21
C THR A 471 26.19 -25.79 -9.34
N PHE A 472 25.29 -26.51 -8.66
CA PHE A 472 25.19 -27.97 -8.79
C PHE A 472 24.89 -28.40 -10.24
N LEU A 473 23.98 -27.69 -10.91
CA LEU A 473 23.61 -27.93 -12.29
C LEU A 473 24.74 -27.57 -13.28
N THR A 474 25.51 -26.50 -13.01
CA THR A 474 26.63 -26.08 -13.85
C THR A 474 27.76 -27.13 -13.83
N LEU A 475 27.99 -27.77 -12.69
CA LEU A 475 29.07 -28.77 -12.56
C LEU A 475 28.69 -30.17 -13.03
N ILE A 476 27.40 -30.51 -13.08
CA ILE A 476 26.93 -31.87 -13.41
C ILE A 476 26.17 -31.91 -14.73
N VAL A 477 25.21 -31.01 -14.91
CA VAL A 477 24.29 -31.03 -16.06
C VAL A 477 24.90 -30.32 -17.27
N LEU A 478 25.63 -29.22 -17.07
CA LEU A 478 26.27 -28.53 -18.18
C LEU A 478 27.30 -29.39 -18.94
N PRO A 479 28.21 -30.12 -18.27
CA PRO A 479 29.20 -30.97 -18.94
C PRO A 479 28.57 -32.13 -19.70
N THR A 480 27.51 -32.71 -19.15
CA THR A 480 26.78 -33.83 -19.77
C THR A 480 25.97 -33.38 -20.97
N LEU A 481 25.31 -32.20 -20.89
CA LEU A 481 24.68 -31.58 -22.04
C LEU A 481 25.71 -31.19 -23.11
N TYR A 482 26.88 -30.70 -22.70
CA TYR A 482 27.95 -30.34 -23.64
C TYR A 482 28.46 -31.56 -24.40
N ASP A 483 28.71 -32.70 -23.73
CA ASP A 483 29.03 -33.96 -24.41
C ASP A 483 27.92 -34.36 -25.39
N LEU A 484 26.66 -34.35 -24.97
CA LEU A 484 25.54 -34.80 -25.81
C LEU A 484 25.33 -33.94 -27.07
N PHE A 485 25.48 -32.62 -26.95
CA PHE A 485 25.31 -31.68 -28.07
C PHE A 485 26.48 -31.76 -29.08
N PHE A 486 27.73 -31.85 -28.61
CA PHE A 486 28.91 -31.79 -29.48
C PHE A 486 29.44 -33.16 -29.94
N LYS A 487 29.09 -34.26 -29.24
CA LYS A 487 29.37 -35.64 -29.70
C LYS A 487 28.58 -36.00 -30.96
N ARG A 488 27.36 -35.48 -31.10
CA ARG A 488 26.52 -35.64 -32.30
C ARG A 488 27.04 -34.88 -33.52
N GLU A 489 27.77 -33.79 -33.35
CA GLU A 489 28.38 -33.04 -34.47
C GLU A 489 29.60 -33.77 -35.03
N LYS A 490 30.45 -34.34 -34.17
CA LYS A 490 31.62 -35.12 -34.60
C LYS A 490 31.25 -36.42 -35.34
N GLN A 491 30.10 -37.01 -35.03
CA GLN A 491 29.54 -38.17 -35.77
C GLN A 491 28.81 -37.80 -37.07
N LYS A 492 28.53 -36.51 -37.32
CA LYS A 492 27.88 -36.04 -38.56
C LYS A 492 28.87 -35.47 -39.57
N ASN A 493 30.04 -35.03 -39.10
CA ASN A 493 31.11 -34.45 -39.92
C ASN A 493 32.27 -35.44 -40.20
N ASN A 494 32.21 -36.64 -39.61
CA ASN A 494 32.95 -37.84 -40.02
C ASN A 494 31.96 -38.79 -40.68
#